data_AF-A0A1M4TZD2-F1
#
_entry.id   AF-A0A1M4TZD2-F1
#
_cell.length_a   1.000
_cell.length_b   1.000
_cell.length_c   1.000
_cell.angle_alpha   90.00
_cell.angle_beta   90.00
_cell.angle_gamma   90.00
#
_symmetry.space_group_name_H-M   'P 1'
#
loop_
_entity.id
_entity.type
_entity.pdbx_description
1 polymer ?
#
loop_
_entity_poly.entity_id
_entity_poly.type
_entity_poly.pdbx_seq_one_letter_code
_entity_poly.pdbx_strand_id
1 'polypeptide(L)'
;MNIRKLLKRTLIGLFASLFIMVFVLIIHILNVTPESIDNPTLQISRIDFETSLDRNEENQIKSQLKSLSAVKSWRINKETGVLVFFHDNRYLESQDVASHIDVNTKLNPKLYKLPDSLAQKKVCPVNQDSFAYHFSKGVQRIFN
;
A
#
# COMPACT_ATOMS: atom_id res chain seq x y z
N MET A 1 3.29 36.45 -46.94
CA MET A 1 3.92 35.58 -45.92
C MET A 1 4.06 34.17 -46.49
N ASN A 2 5.28 33.61 -46.57
CA ASN A 2 5.49 32.31 -47.21
C ASN A 2 4.92 31.18 -46.34
N ILE A 3 3.87 30.50 -46.81
CA ILE A 3 3.12 29.46 -46.09
C ILE A 3 4.04 28.36 -45.54
N ARG A 4 5.10 27.99 -46.28
CA ARG A 4 6.12 27.02 -45.82
C ARG A 4 6.91 27.50 -44.59
N LYS A 5 7.21 28.80 -44.50
CA LYS A 5 7.91 29.40 -43.34
C LYS A 5 6.98 29.52 -42.13
N LEU A 6 5.69 29.79 -42.37
CA LEU A 6 4.67 29.80 -41.31
C LEU A 6 4.49 28.40 -40.73
N LEU A 7 4.31 27.39 -41.58
CA LEU A 7 4.11 25.99 -41.16
C LEU A 7 5.30 25.47 -40.33
N LYS A 8 6.54 25.75 -40.77
CA LYS A 8 7.75 25.40 -39.99
C LYS A 8 7.76 26.02 -38.61
N ARG A 9 7.39 27.31 -38.49
CA ARG A 9 7.36 28.01 -37.19
C ARG A 9 6.29 27.43 -36.27
N THR A 10 5.10 27.14 -36.80
CA THR A 10 4.02 26.53 -36.01
C THR A 10 4.42 25.14 -35.54
N LEU A 11 5.04 24.32 -36.40
CA LEU A 11 5.48 22.97 -36.05
C LEU A 11 6.55 22.99 -34.95
N ILE A 12 7.52 23.90 -35.04
CA ILE A 12 8.57 24.07 -34.02
C ILE A 12 7.96 24.52 -32.69
N GLY A 13 7.04 25.49 -32.71
CA GLY A 13 6.36 25.94 -31.49
C GLY A 13 5.56 24.83 -30.82
N LEU A 14 4.87 24.01 -31.61
CA LEU A 14 4.06 22.90 -31.12
C LEU A 14 4.94 21.79 -30.53
N PHE A 15 6.08 21.49 -31.17
CA PHE A 15 7.04 20.52 -30.67
C PHE A 15 7.74 21.00 -29.38
N ALA A 16 8.11 22.28 -29.32
CA ALA A 16 8.71 22.87 -28.12
C ALA A 16 7.72 22.86 -26.94
N SER A 17 6.45 23.18 -27.18
CA SER A 17 5.38 23.11 -26.18
C SER A 17 5.20 21.69 -25.65
N LEU A 18 5.12 20.70 -26.54
CA LEU A 18 5.02 19.29 -26.17
C LEU A 18 6.21 18.84 -25.31
N PHE A 19 7.43 19.24 -25.70
CA PHE A 19 8.65 18.91 -24.98
C PHE A 19 8.63 19.47 -23.55
N ILE A 20 8.25 20.74 -23.37
CA ILE A 20 8.12 21.37 -22.05
C ILE A 20 7.09 20.63 -21.19
N MET A 21 5.94 20.25 -21.78
CA MET A 21 4.90 19.55 -21.04
C MET A 21 5.35 18.16 -20.56
N VAL A 22 6.07 17.41 -21.40
CA VAL A 22 6.67 16.11 -21.02
C VAL A 22 7.71 16.29 -19.93
N PHE A 23 8.57 17.31 -20.03
CA PHE A 23 9.59 17.59 -19.03
C PHE A 23 8.99 17.90 -17.65
N VAL A 24 7.97 18.76 -17.60
CA VAL A 24 7.26 19.09 -16.35
C VAL A 24 6.58 17.87 -15.76
N LEU A 25 5.99 17.00 -16.59
CA LEU A 25 5.39 15.74 -16.14
C LEU A 25 6.42 14.82 -15.48
N ILE A 26 7.61 14.68 -16.07
CA ILE A 26 8.69 13.87 -15.48
C ILE A 26 9.06 14.42 -14.10
N ILE A 27 9.26 15.74 -13.97
CA ILE A 27 9.57 16.35 -12.66
C ILE A 27 8.45 16.12 -11.64
N HIS A 28 7.18 16.24 -12.04
CA HIS A 28 6.06 15.94 -11.14
C HIS A 28 6.07 14.48 -10.69
N ILE A 29 6.31 13.54 -11.62
CA ILE A 29 6.41 12.12 -11.26
C ILE A 29 7.57 11.92 -10.28
N LEU A 30 8.76 12.45 -10.56
CA LEU A 30 9.91 12.27 -9.67
C LEU A 30 9.72 12.89 -8.28
N ASN A 31 9.05 14.04 -8.18
CA ASN A 31 8.89 14.76 -6.92
C ASN A 31 7.63 14.38 -6.12
N VAL A 32 6.57 13.93 -6.78
CA VAL A 32 5.26 13.65 -6.17
C VAL A 32 5.01 12.17 -6.00
N THR A 33 5.68 11.29 -6.77
CA THR A 33 5.60 9.85 -6.51
C THR A 33 6.26 9.63 -5.15
N PRO A 34 5.49 9.24 -4.12
CA PRO A 34 6.08 9.02 -2.81
C PRO A 34 7.16 7.96 -2.96
N GLU A 35 8.26 8.14 -2.23
CA GLU A 35 9.27 7.11 -2.02
C GLU A 35 8.53 5.80 -1.78
N SER A 36 8.76 4.82 -2.65
CA SER A 36 7.97 3.59 -2.66
C SER A 36 7.97 3.05 -1.24
N ILE A 37 6.80 3.03 -0.59
CA ILE A 37 6.64 2.17 0.57
C ILE A 37 7.12 0.82 0.08
N ASP A 38 8.12 0.24 0.76
CA ASP A 38 8.61 -1.12 0.52
C ASP A 38 7.44 -2.09 0.71
N ASN A 39 6.56 -2.14 -0.28
CA ASN A 39 5.41 -3.00 -0.37
C ASN A 39 5.80 -4.48 -0.38
N PRO A 40 7.00 -4.92 -0.82
CA PRO A 40 7.37 -6.33 -0.63
C PRO A 40 7.48 -6.74 0.84
N THR A 41 7.70 -5.81 1.77
CA THR A 41 7.89 -6.14 3.20
C THR A 41 6.70 -5.76 4.07
N LEU A 42 5.79 -4.92 3.57
CA LEU A 42 4.55 -4.61 4.26
C LEU A 42 3.56 -5.79 4.13
N GLN A 43 3.38 -6.53 5.22
CA GLN A 43 2.49 -7.67 5.28
C GLN A 43 1.16 -7.32 5.95
N ILE A 44 0.07 -7.82 5.38
CA ILE A 44 -1.26 -7.76 5.99
C ILE A 44 -1.47 -9.01 6.83
N SER A 45 -1.96 -8.85 8.05
CA SER A 45 -2.25 -9.97 8.93
C SER A 45 -3.57 -9.74 9.67
N ARG A 46 -4.20 -10.83 10.05
CA ARG A 46 -5.50 -10.83 10.72
C ARG A 46 -5.42 -11.67 11.99
N ILE A 47 -5.97 -11.14 13.06
CA ILE A 47 -6.15 -11.82 14.35
C ILE A 47 -7.65 -11.88 14.63
N ASP A 48 -8.12 -13.06 15.02
CA ASP A 48 -9.49 -13.32 15.42
C ASP A 48 -9.52 -13.56 16.94
N PHE A 49 -10.48 -12.91 17.61
CA PHE A 49 -10.81 -13.10 19.01
C PHE A 49 -12.05 -14.01 19.11
N GLU A 50 -12.17 -14.77 20.20
CA GLU A 50 -13.28 -15.73 20.35
C GLU A 50 -14.65 -15.05 20.51
N THR A 51 -14.66 -13.82 21.03
CA THR A 51 -15.86 -13.04 21.33
C THR A 51 -15.76 -11.63 20.77
N SER A 52 -16.91 -10.94 20.73
CA SER A 52 -16.93 -9.50 20.48
C SER A 52 -16.07 -8.76 21.50
N LEU A 53 -15.40 -7.70 21.05
CA LEU A 53 -14.55 -6.88 21.89
C LEU A 53 -15.35 -5.75 22.52
N ASP A 54 -15.17 -5.53 23.81
CA ASP A 54 -15.65 -4.35 24.49
C ASP A 54 -14.82 -3.11 24.10
N ARG A 55 -15.26 -1.92 24.54
CA ARG A 55 -14.54 -0.66 24.24
C ARG A 55 -13.19 -0.57 24.96
N ASN A 56 -13.06 -1.17 26.14
CA ASN A 56 -11.85 -1.13 26.94
C ASN A 56 -10.77 -2.04 26.35
N GLU A 57 -11.13 -3.27 25.98
CA GLU A 57 -10.35 -4.25 25.24
C GLU A 57 -9.89 -3.66 23.90
N GLU A 58 -10.79 -3.01 23.15
CA GLU A 58 -10.41 -2.29 21.92
C GLU A 58 -9.31 -1.26 22.18
N ASN A 59 -9.46 -0.46 23.25
CA ASN A 59 -8.48 0.57 23.59
C ASN A 59 -7.15 -0.03 24.08
N GLN A 60 -7.19 -1.12 24.83
CA GLN A 60 -6.00 -1.86 25.25
C GLN A 60 -5.25 -2.40 24.04
N ILE A 61 -5.93 -3.08 23.11
CA ILE A 61 -5.34 -3.58 21.86
C ILE A 61 -4.72 -2.43 21.07
N LYS A 62 -5.43 -1.30 20.90
CA LYS A 62 -4.89 -0.11 20.23
C LYS A 62 -3.63 0.42 20.89
N SER A 63 -3.56 0.41 22.22
CA SER A 63 -2.38 0.83 22.97
C SER A 63 -1.20 -0.11 22.71
N GLN A 64 -1.43 -1.42 22.71
CA GLN A 64 -0.39 -2.42 22.40
C GLN A 64 0.06 -2.37 20.93
N LEU A 65 -0.84 -2.08 19.99
CA LEU A 65 -0.44 -1.93 18.59
C LEU A 65 0.38 -0.66 18.36
N LYS A 66 0.11 0.42 19.11
CA LYS A 66 0.87 1.67 19.06
C LYS A 66 2.28 1.54 19.62
N SER A 67 2.52 0.66 20.58
CA SER A 67 3.87 0.45 21.14
C SER A 67 4.79 -0.29 20.16
N LEU A 68 4.23 -0.99 19.16
CA LEU A 68 4.96 -1.73 18.14
C LEU A 68 5.24 -0.83 16.92
N SER A 69 6.43 -0.24 16.84
CA SER A 69 6.82 0.70 15.77
C SER A 69 6.80 0.12 14.35
N ALA A 70 6.91 -1.20 14.22
CA ALA A 70 6.82 -1.91 12.95
C ALA A 70 5.37 -2.08 12.45
N VAL A 71 4.36 -1.89 13.32
CA VAL A 71 2.95 -1.83 12.92
C VAL A 71 2.65 -0.46 12.31
N LYS A 72 2.17 -0.44 11.07
CA LYS A 72 1.92 0.80 10.31
C LYS A 72 0.48 1.26 10.38
N SER A 73 -0.47 0.33 10.38
CA SER A 73 -1.90 0.66 10.50
C SER A 73 -2.72 -0.54 10.94
N TRP A 74 -3.92 -0.29 11.48
CA TRP A 74 -4.84 -1.33 11.93
C TRP A 74 -6.31 -0.91 11.83
N ARG A 75 -7.18 -1.91 11.81
CA ARG A 75 -8.64 -1.83 11.85
C ARG A 75 -9.19 -2.92 12.75
N ILE A 76 -10.10 -2.56 13.63
CA ILE A 76 -10.74 -3.49 14.57
C ILE A 76 -12.24 -3.48 14.29
N ASN A 77 -12.81 -4.65 14.02
CA ASN A 77 -14.24 -4.89 14.07
C ASN A 77 -14.57 -5.50 15.44
N LYS A 78 -15.21 -4.71 16.30
CA LYS A 78 -15.58 -5.12 17.66
C LYS A 78 -16.66 -6.18 17.69
N GLU A 79 -17.66 -6.07 16.83
CA GLU A 79 -18.82 -6.95 16.83
C GLU A 79 -18.41 -8.39 16.49
N THR A 80 -17.48 -8.54 15.55
CA THR A 80 -16.98 -9.85 15.12
C THR A 80 -15.68 -10.27 15.81
N GLY A 81 -15.09 -9.43 16.67
CA GLY A 81 -13.79 -9.71 17.28
C GLY A 81 -12.67 -9.91 16.26
N VAL A 82 -12.60 -9.07 15.22
CA VAL A 82 -11.59 -9.20 14.16
C VAL A 82 -10.66 -8.00 14.14
N LEU A 83 -9.36 -8.23 14.25
CA LEU A 83 -8.30 -7.25 14.06
C LEU A 83 -7.58 -7.51 12.74
N VAL A 84 -7.50 -6.50 11.88
CA VAL A 84 -6.65 -6.51 10.69
C VAL A 84 -5.58 -5.44 10.85
N PHE A 85 -4.32 -5.80 10.61
CA PHE A 85 -3.19 -4.88 10.76
C PHE A 85 -2.15 -5.07 9.66
N PHE A 86 -1.40 -4.00 9.43
CA PHE A 86 -0.31 -3.92 8.46
C PHE A 86 0.99 -3.72 9.24
N HIS A 87 1.99 -4.53 8.97
CA HIS A 87 3.28 -4.49 9.65
C HIS A 87 4.44 -4.76 8.68
N ASP A 88 5.63 -4.29 9.03
CA ASP A 88 6.85 -4.56 8.26
C ASP A 88 7.47 -5.89 8.73
N ASN A 89 7.39 -6.91 7.88
CA ASN A 89 7.83 -8.28 8.19
C ASN A 89 9.36 -8.44 8.31
N ARG A 90 10.14 -7.40 7.98
CA ARG A 90 11.58 -7.39 8.29
C ARG A 90 11.87 -7.28 9.78
N TYR A 91 10.96 -6.69 10.54
CA TYR A 91 11.21 -6.28 11.93
C TYR A 91 10.26 -6.94 12.92
N LEU A 92 9.10 -7.42 12.46
CA LEU A 92 8.06 -7.95 13.34
C LEU A 92 7.26 -9.03 12.62
N GLU A 93 7.15 -10.21 13.22
CA GLU A 93 6.30 -11.26 12.68
C GLU A 93 4.87 -11.13 13.21
N SER A 94 3.91 -11.56 12.40
CA SER A 94 2.48 -11.52 12.77
C SER A 94 2.15 -12.33 14.03
N GLN A 95 2.90 -13.41 14.27
CA GLN A 95 2.81 -14.23 15.47
C GLN A 95 3.27 -13.47 16.72
N ASP A 96 4.31 -12.65 16.61
CA ASP A 96 4.83 -11.85 17.73
C ASP A 96 3.82 -10.79 18.15
N VAL A 97 3.08 -10.21 17.19
CA VAL A 97 1.98 -9.29 17.49
C VAL A 97 0.87 -9.99 18.27
N ALA A 98 0.47 -11.18 17.84
CA ALA A 98 -0.54 -11.96 18.56
C ALA A 98 -0.09 -12.31 19.98
N SER A 99 1.15 -12.80 20.14
CA SER A 99 1.73 -13.11 21.46
C SER A 99 1.85 -11.86 22.34
N HIS A 100 2.24 -10.71 21.77
CA HIS A 100 2.32 -9.45 22.50
C HIS A 100 0.95 -8.99 23.00
N ILE A 101 -0.10 -9.11 22.18
CA ILE A 101 -1.47 -8.82 22.61
C ILE A 101 -1.90 -9.78 23.71
N ASP A 102 -1.63 -11.09 23.56
CA ASP A 102 -2.04 -12.10 24.53
C ASP A 102 -1.46 -11.87 25.92
N VAL A 103 -0.13 -11.67 26.00
CA VAL A 103 0.58 -11.44 27.27
C VAL A 103 0.04 -10.22 28.01
N ASN A 104 -0.32 -9.16 27.28
CA ASN A 104 -0.72 -7.87 27.87
C ASN A 104 -2.23 -7.71 28.08
N THR A 105 -3.06 -8.53 27.44
CA THR A 105 -4.54 -8.38 27.49
C THR A 105 -5.28 -9.63 27.96
N LYS A 106 -4.65 -10.82 27.85
CA LYS A 106 -5.25 -12.13 28.14
C LYS A 106 -6.50 -12.44 27.29
N LEU A 107 -6.56 -11.89 26.08
CA LEU A 107 -7.70 -12.02 25.17
C LEU A 107 -7.60 -13.21 24.20
N ASN A 108 -6.61 -14.11 24.37
CA ASN A 108 -6.41 -15.31 23.55
C ASN A 108 -6.51 -15.06 22.03
N PRO A 109 -5.74 -14.11 21.47
CA PRO A 109 -5.77 -13.79 20.04
C PRO A 109 -5.35 -14.99 19.18
N LYS A 110 -6.15 -15.34 18.18
CA LYS A 110 -5.83 -16.39 17.21
C LYS A 110 -5.42 -15.78 15.88
N LEU A 111 -4.19 -16.03 15.46
CA LEU A 111 -3.73 -15.60 14.14
C LEU A 111 -4.51 -16.35 13.05
N TYR A 112 -5.12 -15.60 12.15
CA TYR A 112 -5.85 -16.17 11.01
C TYR A 112 -4.84 -16.74 10.01
N LYS A 113 -4.88 -18.06 9.80
CA LYS A 113 -4.09 -18.74 8.78
C LYS A 113 -4.88 -18.77 7.47
N LEU A 114 -4.26 -18.25 6.41
CA LEU A 114 -4.84 -18.31 5.08
C LEU A 114 -4.92 -19.78 4.64
N PRO A 115 -6.09 -20.27 4.15
CA PRO A 115 -6.17 -21.62 3.64
C PRO A 115 -5.27 -21.77 2.40
N ASP A 116 -4.68 -22.95 2.21
CA ASP A 116 -3.69 -23.22 1.15
C ASP A 116 -4.22 -22.90 -0.26
N SER A 117 -5.54 -23.04 -0.47
CA SER A 117 -6.23 -22.70 -1.72
C SER A 117 -6.21 -21.19 -2.07
N LEU A 118 -5.96 -20.33 -1.09
CA LEU A 118 -5.88 -18.87 -1.24
C LEU A 118 -4.44 -18.34 -1.14
N ALA A 119 -3.50 -19.10 -0.58
CA ALA A 119 -2.09 -18.71 -0.41
C ALA A 119 -1.39 -18.36 -1.73
N GLN A 120 -1.79 -18.98 -2.84
CA GLN A 120 -1.19 -18.74 -4.16
C GLN A 120 -1.89 -17.65 -4.99
N LYS A 121 -2.99 -17.06 -4.49
CA LYS A 121 -3.72 -16.02 -5.23
C LYS A 121 -3.06 -14.67 -5.01
N LYS A 122 -2.85 -13.92 -6.09
CA LYS A 122 -2.37 -12.52 -6.02
C LYS A 122 -3.40 -11.70 -5.26
N VAL A 123 -3.04 -11.30 -4.04
CA VAL A 123 -3.96 -10.76 -3.01
C VAL A 123 -4.31 -9.29 -3.19
N CYS A 124 -3.48 -8.52 -3.90
CA CYS A 124 -3.83 -7.14 -4.27
C CYS A 124 -4.35 -7.15 -5.70
N PRO A 125 -5.67 -7.05 -5.94
CA PRO A 125 -6.21 -6.95 -7.28
C PRO A 125 -5.75 -5.62 -7.88
N VAL A 126 -4.68 -5.68 -8.66
CA VAL A 126 -4.35 -4.61 -9.58
C VAL A 126 -5.12 -4.93 -10.85
N ASN A 127 -5.92 -3.99 -11.35
CA ASN A 127 -6.61 -4.18 -12.62
C ASN A 127 -5.55 -4.21 -13.73
N GLN A 128 -5.14 -5.41 -14.13
CA GLN A 128 -4.07 -5.62 -15.09
C GLN A 128 -4.47 -5.20 -16.51
N ASP A 129 -5.76 -5.10 -16.79
CA ASP A 129 -6.30 -4.64 -18.07
C ASP A 129 -6.48 -3.11 -18.10
N SER A 130 -6.26 -2.42 -16.98
CA SER A 130 -6.40 -0.96 -16.93
C SER A 130 -5.26 -0.26 -17.65
N PHE A 131 -5.61 0.84 -18.35
CA PHE A 131 -4.62 1.72 -18.98
C PHE A 131 -3.55 2.20 -17.98
N ALA A 132 -3.98 2.55 -16.76
CA ALA A 132 -3.08 3.01 -15.70
C ALA A 132 -2.03 1.95 -15.33
N TYR A 133 -2.40 0.65 -15.24
CA TYR A 133 -1.46 -0.42 -14.97
C TYR A 133 -0.40 -0.56 -16.07
N HIS A 134 -0.83 -0.57 -17.34
CA HIS A 134 0.09 -0.67 -18.47
C HIS A 134 1.02 0.54 -18.59
N PHE A 135 0.48 1.76 -18.38
CA PHE A 135 1.25 2.99 -18.39
C PHE A 135 2.31 3.00 -17.28
N SER A 136 1.90 2.76 -16.04
CA SER A 136 2.83 2.75 -14.89
C SER A 136 3.90 1.68 -15.04
N LYS A 137 3.56 0.48 -15.53
CA LYS A 137 4.53 -0.59 -15.80
C LYS A 137 5.51 -0.22 -16.93
N GLY A 138 5.04 0.49 -17.95
CA GLY A 138 5.88 0.99 -19.05
C GLY A 138 6.88 2.04 -18.56
N VAL A 139 6.43 3.01 -17.77
CA VAL A 139 7.29 4.02 -17.15
C VAL A 139 8.32 3.36 -16.22
N GLN A 140 7.89 2.46 -15.34
CA GLN A 140 8.80 1.75 -14.43
C GLN A 140 9.91 1.00 -15.18
N ARG A 141 9.61 0.34 -16.30
CA ARG A 141 10.62 -0.38 -17.10
C ARG A 141 11.68 0.52 -17.75
N ILE A 142 11.37 1.80 -17.95
CA ILE A 142 12.29 2.76 -18.59
C ILE A 142 13.19 3.43 -17.54
N PHE A 143 12.66 3.66 -16.33
CA PHE A 143 13.31 4.47 -15.30
C PHE A 143 13.83 3.67 -14.10
N ASN A 144 13.66 2.34 -14.09
CA ASN A 144 14.12 1.41 -13.04
C ASN A 144 14.77 0.20 -13.70
#